data_AF-A0A293LT35-F1
#
_entry.id   AF-A0A293LT35-F1
#
_cell.length_a   1.000
_cell.length_b   1.000
_cell.length_c   1.000
_cell.angle_alpha   90.00
_cell.angle_beta   90.00
_cell.angle_gamma   90.00
#
_symmetry.space_group_name_H-M   'P 1'
#
loop_
_entity.id
_entity.type
_entity.pdbx_description
1 polymer ?
#
loop_
_entity_poly.entity_id
_entity_poly.type
_entity_poly.pdbx_seq_one_letter_code
_entity_poly.pdbx_strand_id
1 'polypeptide(L)'
;MTNSLPSECEVWEGAPLAAVGPRCRALMALRLDVTQLLVGSHGHRDWRGMAALAGFDRDNIQVLQERGGSPTEAFLDAWGAFGRLDPGNVTRLLQHLESLERFDVIDDIWELLVSDVGSFRRRQNEPPLEHLLPDPADGPVYDAYVCYTEEDRPFVLTLIERLETQELGIRLFVRERDLQAGVLQYTTFYQLMERWSVSPLDK
;
A
#
# COMPACT_ATOMS: atom_id res chain seq x y z
N MET A 1 30.85 -9.78 23.17
CA MET A 1 29.61 -9.22 22.60
C MET A 1 29.63 -9.53 21.12
N THR A 2 29.15 -10.71 20.75
CA THR A 2 29.03 -11.12 19.36
C THR A 2 27.74 -10.53 18.83
N ASN A 3 27.83 -9.51 17.97
CA ASN A 3 26.70 -9.12 17.13
C ASN A 3 26.48 -10.28 16.15
N SER A 4 25.62 -11.21 16.54
CA SER A 4 25.07 -12.19 15.61
C SER A 4 24.27 -11.42 14.57
N LEU A 5 24.69 -11.52 13.31
CA LEU A 5 23.86 -11.09 12.18
C LEU A 5 22.50 -11.78 12.33
N PRO A 6 21.38 -11.06 12.17
CA PRO A 6 20.08 -11.69 12.23
C PRO A 6 20.04 -12.82 11.20
N SER A 7 19.55 -13.97 11.61
CA SER A 7 19.38 -15.11 10.70
C SER A 7 18.47 -14.69 9.53
N GLU A 8 18.68 -15.21 8.32
CA GLU A 8 17.88 -14.81 7.12
C GLU A 8 16.37 -14.91 7.36
N CYS A 9 15.94 -15.79 8.28
CA CYS A 9 14.55 -15.92 8.74
C CYS A 9 14.02 -14.73 9.58
N GLU A 10 14.85 -14.06 10.38
CA GLU A 10 14.44 -12.91 11.22
C GLU A 10 14.18 -11.65 10.37
N VAL A 11 14.80 -11.55 9.19
CA VAL A 11 14.68 -10.38 8.32
C VAL A 11 13.23 -10.19 7.88
N TRP A 12 12.51 -11.27 7.62
CA TRP A 12 11.17 -11.25 7.02
C TRP A 12 10.02 -11.38 8.00
N GLU A 13 10.32 -11.64 9.27
CA GLU A 13 9.31 -11.95 10.29
C GLU A 13 8.27 -10.82 10.40
N GLY A 14 7.00 -11.21 10.25
CA GLY A 14 5.84 -10.31 10.33
C GLY A 14 5.69 -9.31 9.18
N ALA A 15 6.52 -9.35 8.13
CA ALA A 15 6.44 -8.38 7.03
C ALA A 15 5.26 -8.69 6.08
N PRO A 16 4.25 -7.80 5.94
CA PRO A 16 3.12 -8.03 5.05
C PRO A 16 3.50 -7.85 3.58
N LEU A 17 2.68 -8.35 2.65
CA LEU A 17 2.88 -8.09 1.20
C LEU A 17 2.80 -6.60 0.81
N ALA A 18 2.19 -5.76 1.66
CA ALA A 18 2.22 -4.30 1.51
C ALA A 18 3.63 -3.71 1.69
N ALA A 19 4.54 -4.43 2.36
CA ALA A 19 5.94 -4.02 2.49
C ALA A 19 6.71 -4.19 1.18
N VAL A 20 6.23 -5.03 0.25
CA VAL A 20 6.88 -5.26 -1.04
C VAL A 20 6.62 -4.07 -1.97
N GLY A 21 7.69 -3.37 -2.34
CA GLY A 21 7.62 -2.15 -3.13
C GLY A 21 7.23 -2.38 -4.59
N PRO A 22 6.84 -1.31 -5.31
CA PRO A 22 6.37 -1.39 -6.69
C PRO A 22 7.44 -1.90 -7.65
N ARG A 23 8.72 -1.57 -7.43
CA ARG A 23 9.82 -2.06 -8.27
C ARG A 23 10.05 -3.56 -8.11
N CYS A 24 9.95 -4.07 -6.89
CA CYS A 24 10.04 -5.49 -6.59
C CYS A 24 8.87 -6.26 -7.24
N ARG A 25 7.65 -5.72 -7.12
CA ARG A 25 6.44 -6.24 -7.79
C ARG A 25 6.56 -6.29 -9.31
N ALA A 26 7.02 -5.22 -9.94
CA ALA A 26 7.24 -5.17 -11.38
C ALA A 26 8.30 -6.18 -11.85
N LEU A 27 9.35 -6.40 -11.06
CA LEU A 27 10.38 -7.40 -11.39
C LEU A 27 9.82 -8.82 -11.29
N MET A 28 9.02 -9.12 -10.25
CA MET A 28 8.32 -10.39 -10.14
C MET A 28 7.36 -10.61 -11.32
N ALA A 29 6.57 -9.60 -11.69
CA ALA A 29 5.67 -9.65 -12.84
C ALA A 29 6.42 -9.98 -14.13
N LEU A 30 7.56 -9.31 -14.39
CA LEU A 30 8.40 -9.57 -15.55
C LEU A 30 8.86 -11.04 -15.63
N ARG A 31 9.07 -11.71 -14.50
CA ARG A 31 9.58 -13.09 -14.42
C ARG A 31 8.48 -14.16 -14.34
N LEU A 32 7.32 -13.82 -13.78
CA LEU A 32 6.26 -14.77 -13.42
C LEU A 32 5.03 -14.66 -14.33
N ASP A 33 4.83 -13.56 -15.05
CA ASP A 33 3.75 -13.46 -16.05
C ASP A 33 4.04 -14.30 -17.30
N VAL A 34 5.32 -14.60 -17.54
CA VAL A 34 5.76 -15.48 -18.62
C VAL A 34 5.32 -16.91 -18.32
N THR A 35 4.35 -17.39 -19.08
CA THR A 35 3.77 -18.73 -18.97
C THR A 35 4.86 -19.80 -19.04
N GLN A 36 5.00 -20.58 -17.98
CA GLN A 36 5.88 -21.75 -17.98
C GLN A 36 5.11 -22.95 -18.49
N LEU A 37 5.62 -23.55 -19.58
CA LEU A 37 5.01 -24.75 -20.18
C LEU A 37 5.32 -26.02 -19.38
N LEU A 38 6.45 -26.04 -18.67
CA LEU A 38 6.86 -27.15 -17.83
C LEU A 38 6.27 -27.00 -16.43
N VAL A 39 5.57 -28.04 -16.00
CA VAL A 39 5.03 -28.16 -14.64
C VAL A 39 6.12 -28.73 -13.74
N GLY A 40 6.41 -28.06 -12.63
CA GLY A 40 7.32 -28.53 -11.60
C GLY A 40 6.63 -29.43 -10.58
N SER A 41 7.37 -29.85 -9.56
CA SER A 41 6.88 -30.74 -8.49
C SER A 41 5.64 -30.23 -7.77
N HIS A 42 5.51 -28.89 -7.67
CA HIS A 42 4.41 -28.21 -6.98
C HIS A 42 3.45 -27.46 -7.92
N GLY A 43 3.46 -27.78 -9.22
CA GLY A 43 2.55 -27.17 -10.21
C GLY A 43 3.24 -26.22 -11.18
N HIS A 44 2.49 -25.24 -11.70
CA HIS A 44 3.01 -24.30 -12.69
C HIS A 44 4.12 -23.43 -12.08
N ARG A 45 5.26 -23.29 -12.77
CA ARG A 45 6.39 -22.47 -12.28
C ARG A 45 6.25 -20.97 -12.58
N ASP A 46 5.01 -20.50 -12.71
CA ASP A 46 4.62 -19.12 -12.97
C ASP A 46 3.59 -18.64 -11.94
N TRP A 47 3.03 -17.44 -12.14
CA TRP A 47 2.07 -16.83 -11.23
C TRP A 47 0.87 -17.74 -10.89
N ARG A 48 0.48 -18.69 -11.76
CA ARG A 48 -0.63 -19.61 -11.50
C ARG A 48 -0.30 -20.60 -10.39
N GLY A 49 0.94 -21.08 -10.34
CA GLY A 49 1.40 -21.93 -9.25
C GLY A 49 1.50 -21.16 -7.94
N MET A 50 1.94 -19.90 -7.99
CA MET A 50 1.96 -19.02 -6.82
C MET A 50 0.54 -18.84 -6.25
N ALA A 51 -0.44 -18.57 -7.12
CA ALA A 51 -1.84 -18.43 -6.73
C ALA A 51 -2.41 -19.73 -6.16
N ALA A 52 -2.11 -20.88 -6.78
CA ALA A 52 -2.57 -22.18 -6.29
C ALA A 52 -1.99 -22.51 -4.89
N LEU A 53 -0.69 -22.24 -4.67
CA LEU A 53 -0.05 -22.42 -3.36
C LEU A 53 -0.63 -21.48 -2.29
N ALA A 54 -1.03 -20.26 -2.70
CA ALA A 54 -1.72 -19.29 -1.86
C ALA A 54 -3.20 -19.65 -1.58
N GLY A 55 -3.71 -20.78 -2.11
CA GLY A 55 -5.06 -21.27 -1.86
C GLY A 55 -6.13 -20.71 -2.80
N PHE A 56 -5.76 -20.05 -3.90
CA PHE A 56 -6.71 -19.62 -4.91
C PHE A 56 -7.20 -20.84 -5.69
N ASP A 57 -8.53 -20.98 -5.80
CA ASP A 57 -9.14 -21.99 -6.65
C ASP A 57 -8.99 -21.64 -8.13
N ARG A 58 -9.35 -22.60 -8.98
CA ARG A 58 -9.24 -22.47 -10.44
C ARG A 58 -10.04 -21.29 -10.98
N ASP A 59 -11.21 -21.03 -10.42
CA ASP A 59 -12.11 -19.98 -10.90
C ASP A 59 -11.54 -18.60 -10.58
N ASN A 60 -11.00 -18.40 -9.37
CA ASN A 60 -10.31 -17.16 -9.00
C ASN A 60 -9.03 -16.95 -9.83
N ILE A 61 -8.27 -18.01 -10.11
CA ILE A 61 -7.10 -17.93 -11.01
C ILE A 61 -7.55 -17.49 -12.41
N GLN A 62 -8.65 -18.03 -12.94
CA GLN A 62 -9.16 -17.62 -14.25
C GLN A 62 -9.59 -16.14 -14.25
N VAL A 63 -10.26 -15.67 -13.20
CA VAL A 63 -10.64 -14.26 -13.06
C VAL A 63 -9.41 -13.35 -13.08
N LEU A 64 -8.32 -13.71 -12.38
CA LEU A 64 -7.08 -12.96 -12.38
C LEU A 64 -6.46 -12.87 -13.79
N GLN A 65 -6.53 -13.95 -14.57
CA GLN A 65 -6.03 -14.00 -15.95
C GLN A 65 -6.87 -13.11 -16.90
N GLU A 66 -8.19 -13.08 -16.72
CA GLU A 66 -9.13 -12.34 -17.58
C GLU A 66 -9.18 -10.84 -17.27
N ARG A 67 -8.78 -10.42 -16.07
CA ARG A 67 -8.77 -9.02 -15.62
C ARG A 67 -7.94 -8.09 -16.52
N GLY A 68 -6.98 -8.64 -17.26
CA GLY A 68 -6.03 -7.89 -18.08
C GLY A 68 -4.93 -7.21 -17.24
N GLY A 69 -3.83 -6.83 -17.89
CA GLY A 69 -2.63 -6.32 -17.20
C GLY A 69 -1.73 -7.45 -16.69
N SER A 70 -0.94 -7.18 -15.64
CA SER A 70 -0.07 -8.18 -15.02
C SER A 70 -0.88 -9.10 -14.09
N PRO A 71 -0.99 -10.41 -14.40
CA PRO A 71 -1.66 -11.34 -13.50
C PRO A 71 -0.88 -11.53 -12.19
N THR A 72 0.46 -11.42 -12.19
CA THR A 72 1.26 -11.45 -10.96
C THR A 72 0.92 -10.29 -10.03
N GLU A 73 0.83 -9.06 -10.53
CA GLU A 73 0.47 -7.91 -9.69
C GLU A 73 -0.95 -8.04 -9.16
N ALA A 74 -1.91 -8.42 -10.01
CA ALA A 74 -3.28 -8.66 -9.60
C ALA A 74 -3.40 -9.75 -8.53
N PHE A 75 -2.61 -10.82 -8.66
CA PHE A 75 -2.50 -11.88 -7.65
C PHE A 75 -1.94 -11.35 -6.33
N LEU A 76 -0.82 -10.60 -6.35
CA LEU A 76 -0.20 -10.08 -5.13
C LEU A 76 -1.11 -9.10 -4.37
N ASP A 77 -1.89 -8.30 -5.09
CA ASP A 77 -2.90 -7.42 -4.51
C ASP A 77 -4.04 -8.22 -3.89
N ALA A 78 -4.56 -9.21 -4.62
CA ALA A 78 -5.61 -10.08 -4.12
C ALA A 78 -5.13 -10.85 -2.89
N TRP A 79 -3.93 -11.41 -2.91
CA TRP A 79 -3.39 -12.23 -1.81
C TRP A 79 -3.13 -11.40 -0.54
N GLY A 80 -2.67 -10.15 -0.70
CA GLY A 80 -2.54 -9.20 0.40
C GLY A 80 -3.87 -8.76 1.00
N ALA A 81 -4.92 -8.62 0.18
CA ALA A 81 -6.24 -8.16 0.61
C ALA A 81 -7.18 -9.27 1.11
N PHE A 82 -7.08 -10.48 0.56
CA PHE A 82 -8.08 -11.55 0.72
C PHE A 82 -7.72 -12.67 1.69
N GLY A 83 -6.59 -12.61 2.39
CA GLY A 83 -6.27 -13.58 3.43
C GLY A 83 -7.18 -13.43 4.65
N ARG A 84 -8.45 -13.86 4.58
CA ARG A 84 -9.40 -13.80 5.70
C ARG A 84 -9.03 -14.73 6.85
N LEU A 85 -8.28 -15.80 6.56
CA LEU A 85 -7.76 -16.74 7.54
C LEU A 85 -6.23 -16.68 7.63
N ASP A 86 -5.57 -16.22 6.57
CA ASP A 86 -4.11 -16.27 6.47
C ASP A 86 -3.57 -15.27 5.43
N PRO A 87 -3.29 -14.02 5.82
CA PRO A 87 -2.78 -13.00 4.92
C PRO A 87 -1.40 -13.37 4.36
N GLY A 88 -1.25 -13.18 3.05
CA GLY A 88 0.05 -13.32 2.41
C GLY A 88 1.08 -12.40 3.06
N ASN A 89 2.27 -12.94 3.30
CA ASN A 89 3.39 -12.21 3.88
C ASN A 89 4.68 -12.52 3.08
N VAL A 90 5.73 -11.74 3.34
CA VAL A 90 6.99 -11.87 2.60
C VAL A 90 7.62 -13.25 2.76
N THR A 91 7.55 -13.84 3.96
CA THR A 91 8.06 -15.19 4.23
C THR A 91 7.37 -16.23 3.34
N ARG A 92 6.05 -16.18 3.22
CA ARG A 92 5.27 -17.11 2.39
C ARG A 92 5.50 -16.90 0.91
N LEU A 93 5.65 -15.66 0.48
CA LEU A 93 6.01 -15.33 -0.89
C LEU A 93 7.31 -16.06 -1.27
N LEU A 94 8.35 -15.97 -0.43
CA LEU A 94 9.62 -16.65 -0.66
C LEU A 94 9.47 -18.18 -0.62
N GLN A 95 8.76 -18.73 0.38
CA GLN A 95 8.49 -20.17 0.46
C GLN A 95 7.76 -20.72 -0.77
N HIS A 96 6.82 -19.97 -1.34
CA HIS A 96 6.13 -20.37 -2.56
C HIS A 96 7.07 -20.31 -3.77
N LEU A 97 7.93 -19.29 -3.89
CA LEU A 97 8.93 -19.23 -4.95
C LEU A 97 9.93 -20.39 -4.87
N GLU A 98 10.37 -20.76 -3.66
CA GLU A 98 11.22 -21.93 -3.41
C GLU A 98 10.51 -23.23 -3.81
N SER A 99 9.24 -23.38 -3.44
CA SER A 99 8.42 -24.55 -3.80
C SER A 99 8.24 -24.69 -5.32
N LEU A 100 8.24 -23.58 -6.05
CA LEU A 100 8.19 -23.57 -7.52
C LEU A 100 9.58 -23.66 -8.18
N GLU A 101 10.64 -23.82 -7.39
CA GLU A 101 12.03 -23.84 -7.84
C GLU A 101 12.37 -22.58 -8.68
N ARG A 102 11.86 -21.42 -8.25
CA ARG A 102 12.11 -20.10 -8.87
C ARG A 102 13.14 -19.29 -8.08
N PHE A 103 14.28 -19.93 -7.82
CA PHE A 103 15.43 -19.30 -7.17
C PHE A 103 15.97 -18.11 -7.97
N ASP A 104 15.84 -18.13 -9.30
CA ASP A 104 16.17 -17.02 -10.20
C ASP A 104 15.42 -15.74 -9.82
N VAL A 105 14.14 -15.87 -9.46
CA VAL A 105 13.31 -14.72 -9.07
C VAL A 105 13.69 -14.22 -7.69
N ILE A 106 14.00 -15.14 -6.77
CA ILE A 106 14.42 -14.80 -5.40
C ILE A 106 15.72 -13.99 -5.43
N ASP A 107 16.72 -14.45 -6.17
CA ASP A 107 18.01 -13.76 -6.30
C ASP A 107 17.83 -12.36 -6.90
N ASP A 108 17.00 -12.24 -7.94
CA ASP A 108 16.71 -10.98 -8.62
C ASP A 108 16.03 -9.94 -7.69
N ILE A 109 15.14 -10.38 -6.79
CA ILE A 109 14.37 -9.47 -5.92
C ILE A 109 15.03 -9.22 -4.56
N TRP A 110 16.02 -10.01 -4.16
CA TRP A 110 16.52 -10.06 -2.79
C TRP A 110 16.88 -8.68 -2.21
N GLU A 111 17.78 -7.96 -2.87
CA GLU A 111 18.25 -6.65 -2.37
C GLU A 111 17.14 -5.61 -2.31
N LEU A 112 16.24 -5.62 -3.30
CA LEU A 112 15.07 -4.73 -3.34
C LEU A 112 14.13 -5.04 -2.18
N LEU A 113 13.87 -6.32 -1.93
CA LEU A 113 12.98 -6.78 -0.88
C LEU A 113 13.52 -6.44 0.52
N VAL A 114 14.83 -6.60 0.76
CA VAL A 114 15.48 -6.17 2.02
C VAL A 114 15.26 -4.66 2.22
N SER A 115 15.53 -3.86 1.18
CA SER A 115 15.38 -2.40 1.24
C SER A 115 13.93 -1.97 1.48
N ASP A 116 13.00 -2.61 0.79
CA ASP A 116 11.56 -2.33 0.85
C ASP A 116 11.01 -2.64 2.25
N VAL A 117 11.30 -3.82 2.81
CA VAL A 117 10.89 -4.22 4.17
C VAL A 117 11.54 -3.31 5.22
N GLY A 118 12.82 -2.97 5.07
CA GLY A 118 13.51 -2.04 5.97
C GLY A 118 12.89 -0.64 5.93
N SER A 119 12.51 -0.15 4.75
CA SER A 119 11.82 1.13 4.57
C SER A 119 10.39 1.11 5.10
N PHE A 120 9.70 -0.03 4.99
CA PHE A 120 8.36 -0.23 5.56
C PHE A 120 8.39 -0.19 7.09
N ARG A 121 9.31 -0.93 7.73
CA ARG A 121 9.48 -0.92 9.20
C ARG A 121 9.87 0.45 9.72
N ARG A 122 10.76 1.17 9.02
CA ARG A 122 11.11 2.55 9.37
C ARG A 122 9.89 3.47 9.35
N ARG A 123 9.04 3.38 8.32
CA ARG A 123 7.80 4.16 8.23
C ARG A 123 6.77 3.82 9.33
N GLN A 124 6.74 2.58 9.80
CA GLN A 124 5.89 2.19 10.94
C GLN A 124 6.39 2.75 12.28
N ASN A 125 7.72 2.90 12.41
CA ASN A 125 8.36 3.41 13.64
C ASN A 125 8.58 4.92 13.61
N GLU A 126 8.43 5.57 12.45
CA GLU A 126 8.47 7.01 12.35
C GLU A 126 7.25 7.57 13.08
N PRO A 127 7.42 8.49 14.04
CA PRO A 127 6.27 9.11 14.69
C PRO A 127 5.39 9.73 13.58
N PRO A 128 4.05 9.71 13.74
CA PRO A 128 3.18 10.49 12.87
C PRO A 128 3.78 11.89 12.72
N LEU A 129 3.74 12.47 11.50
CA LEU A 129 4.32 13.78 11.19
C LEU A 129 3.62 14.96 11.91
N GLU A 130 3.20 14.77 13.16
CA GLU A 130 2.64 15.74 14.09
C GLU A 130 3.49 17.01 14.20
N HIS A 131 4.80 16.93 13.94
CA HIS A 131 5.72 18.08 14.07
C HIS A 131 5.82 18.97 12.82
N LEU A 132 5.19 18.61 11.70
CA LEU A 132 5.13 19.45 10.50
C LEU A 132 3.79 20.16 10.32
N LEU A 133 2.78 19.80 11.11
CA LEU A 133 1.56 20.57 11.23
C LEU A 133 1.83 21.71 12.21
N PRO A 134 1.49 22.96 11.89
CA PRO A 134 1.46 24.03 12.88
C PRO A 134 0.69 23.56 14.11
N ASP A 135 1.20 23.86 15.31
CA ASP A 135 0.47 23.62 16.55
C ASP A 135 -0.94 24.23 16.40
N PRO A 136 -2.03 23.44 16.53
CA PRO A 136 -3.40 23.92 16.32
C PRO A 136 -3.78 25.06 17.27
N ALA A 137 -2.95 25.37 18.27
CA ALA A 137 -3.09 26.52 19.14
C ALA A 137 -2.97 27.89 18.41
N ASP A 138 -2.32 27.97 17.24
CA ASP A 138 -2.10 29.23 16.50
C ASP A 138 -2.55 29.19 15.02
N GLY A 139 -3.21 28.11 14.59
CA GLY A 139 -3.66 27.91 13.21
C GLY A 139 -5.17 28.14 12.99
N PRO A 140 -5.61 28.43 11.74
CA PRO A 140 -7.04 28.47 11.42
C PRO A 140 -7.70 27.10 11.64
N VAL A 141 -8.81 27.09 12.38
CA VAL A 141 -9.67 25.91 12.58
C VAL A 141 -10.65 25.80 11.41
N TYR A 142 -10.84 24.60 10.90
CA TYR A 142 -11.79 24.29 9.83
C TYR A 142 -12.87 23.34 10.35
N ASP A 143 -14.05 23.37 9.73
CA ASP A 143 -15.20 22.53 10.07
C ASP A 143 -15.36 21.36 9.09
N ALA A 144 -14.88 21.52 7.85
CA ALA A 144 -14.93 20.47 6.84
C ALA A 144 -13.80 20.59 5.81
N TYR A 145 -13.41 19.47 5.21
CA TYR A 145 -12.51 19.41 4.07
C TYR A 145 -13.29 19.19 2.77
N VAL A 146 -12.95 19.93 1.71
CA VAL A 146 -13.56 19.76 0.39
C VAL A 146 -12.61 19.01 -0.55
N CYS A 147 -13.00 17.81 -0.97
CA CYS A 147 -12.31 17.05 -2.02
C CYS A 147 -12.95 17.35 -3.37
N TYR A 148 -12.17 17.84 -4.35
CA TYR A 148 -12.69 18.27 -5.65
C TYR A 148 -11.64 18.10 -6.75
N THR A 149 -12.10 17.97 -8.01
CA THR A 149 -11.22 17.98 -9.19
C THR A 149 -11.05 19.41 -9.72
N GLU A 150 -10.08 19.64 -10.60
CA GLU A 150 -9.88 20.98 -11.21
C GLU A 150 -11.13 21.48 -11.97
N GLU A 151 -11.93 20.56 -12.51
CA GLU A 151 -13.19 20.87 -13.20
C GLU A 151 -14.27 21.40 -12.23
N ASP A 152 -14.27 20.91 -10.99
CA ASP A 152 -15.25 21.26 -9.95
C ASP A 152 -14.91 22.56 -9.21
N ARG A 153 -13.77 23.17 -9.51
CA ARG A 153 -13.28 24.40 -8.87
C ARG A 153 -14.32 25.54 -8.82
N PRO A 154 -15.08 25.84 -9.90
CA PRO A 154 -16.10 26.91 -9.85
C PRO A 154 -17.19 26.63 -8.81
N PHE A 155 -17.52 25.36 -8.61
CA PHE A 155 -18.51 24.94 -7.61
C PHE A 155 -17.95 25.05 -6.20
N VAL A 156 -16.67 24.71 -5.99
CA VAL A 156 -16.00 24.87 -4.69
C VAL A 156 -15.95 26.34 -4.26
N LEU A 157 -15.70 27.26 -5.19
CA LEU A 157 -15.80 28.70 -4.91
C LEU A 157 -17.20 29.10 -4.44
N THR A 158 -18.25 28.55 -5.07
CA THR A 158 -19.64 28.79 -4.65
C THR A 158 -19.90 28.23 -3.24
N LEU A 159 -19.35 27.07 -2.90
CA LEU A 159 -19.45 26.51 -1.54
C LEU A 159 -18.80 27.42 -0.51
N ILE A 160 -17.59 27.91 -0.76
CA ILE A 160 -16.89 28.85 0.12
C ILE A 160 -17.73 30.11 0.34
N GLU A 161 -18.22 30.72 -0.76
CA GLU A 161 -19.04 31.95 -0.71
C GLU A 161 -20.32 31.78 0.09
N ARG A 162 -20.90 30.57 0.14
CA ARG A 162 -22.14 30.30 0.85
C ARG A 162 -21.89 29.90 2.30
N LEU A 163 -20.92 29.02 2.55
CA LEU A 163 -20.72 28.35 3.84
C LEU A 163 -19.82 29.16 4.79
N GLU A 164 -18.83 29.88 4.28
CA GLU A 164 -17.93 30.74 5.10
C GLU A 164 -18.53 32.13 5.39
N THR A 165 -19.83 32.32 5.14
CA THR A 165 -20.54 33.55 5.50
C THR A 165 -20.59 33.75 7.01
N GLN A 166 -20.71 34.99 7.47
CA GLN A 166 -20.85 35.30 8.90
C GLN A 166 -22.10 34.67 9.55
N GLU A 167 -23.10 34.29 8.76
CA GLU A 167 -24.34 33.67 9.23
C GLU A 167 -24.20 32.17 9.52
N LEU A 168 -23.44 31.44 8.71
CA LEU A 168 -23.21 29.99 8.88
C LEU A 168 -21.91 29.69 9.62
N GLY A 169 -20.86 30.47 9.38
CA GLY A 169 -19.57 30.37 10.06
C GLY A 169 -18.78 29.08 9.79
N ILE A 170 -19.18 28.30 8.79
CA ILE A 170 -18.55 26.99 8.49
C ILE A 170 -17.29 27.23 7.67
N ARG A 171 -16.12 27.04 8.27
CA ARG A 171 -14.80 27.17 7.63
C ARG A 171 -14.47 25.91 6.83
N LEU A 172 -14.20 26.05 5.54
CA LEU A 172 -13.82 24.93 4.68
C LEU A 172 -12.31 24.92 4.47
N PHE A 173 -11.66 23.77 4.61
CA PHE A 173 -10.28 23.62 4.14
C PHE A 173 -10.27 23.37 2.64
N VAL A 174 -9.56 24.21 1.90
CA VAL A 174 -9.44 24.16 0.43
C VAL A 174 -7.97 24.03 0.06
N ARG A 175 -7.60 22.91 -0.58
CA ARG A 175 -6.21 22.56 -0.91
C ARG A 175 -5.41 23.72 -1.50
N GLU A 176 -5.94 24.40 -2.51
CA GLU A 176 -5.19 25.46 -3.21
C GLU A 176 -5.00 26.74 -2.39
N ARG A 177 -5.88 26.97 -1.40
CA ARG A 177 -5.86 28.16 -0.54
C ARG A 177 -5.06 27.89 0.74
N ASP A 178 -5.27 26.72 1.33
CA ASP A 178 -4.91 26.45 2.73
C ASP A 178 -3.71 25.51 2.87
N LEU A 179 -3.30 24.79 1.80
CA LEU A 179 -2.13 23.92 1.83
C LEU A 179 -0.85 24.73 1.53
N GLN A 180 0.00 24.92 2.55
CA GLN A 180 1.26 25.64 2.39
C GLN A 180 2.29 24.87 1.55
N ALA A 181 3.07 25.61 0.75
CA ALA A 181 4.13 25.05 -0.07
C ALA A 181 5.27 24.46 0.80
N GLY A 182 5.60 23.18 0.57
CA GLY A 182 6.64 22.46 1.31
C GLY A 182 6.14 21.19 1.99
N VAL A 183 4.82 21.01 2.14
CA VAL A 183 4.22 19.79 2.68
C VAL A 183 3.88 18.83 1.54
N LEU A 184 4.24 17.55 1.69
CA LEU A 184 3.87 16.49 0.75
C LEU A 184 2.35 16.32 0.74
N GLN A 185 1.70 16.85 -0.31
CA GLN A 185 0.25 16.96 -0.42
C GLN A 185 -0.49 15.66 -0.05
N TYR A 186 -0.01 14.52 -0.57
CA TYR A 186 -0.62 13.21 -0.34
C TYR A 186 -0.57 12.75 1.13
N THR A 187 0.52 13.04 1.83
CA THR A 187 0.68 12.64 3.24
C THR A 187 -0.25 13.45 4.13
N THR A 188 -0.42 14.74 3.83
CA THR A 188 -1.37 15.63 4.53
C THR A 188 -2.81 15.18 4.33
N PHE A 189 -3.19 14.81 3.09
CA PHE A 189 -4.55 14.32 2.83
C PHE A 189 -4.85 13.02 3.55
N TYR A 190 -3.92 12.06 3.55
CA TYR A 190 -4.10 10.80 4.27
C TYR A 190 -4.33 11.04 5.77
N GLN A 191 -3.50 11.89 6.39
CA GLN A 191 -3.62 12.20 7.83
C GLN A 191 -4.90 12.98 8.17
N LEU A 192 -5.31 13.92 7.31
CA LEU A 192 -6.59 14.62 7.45
C LEU A 192 -7.76 13.64 7.35
N MET A 193 -7.74 12.72 6.39
CA MET A 193 -8.79 11.71 6.26
C MET A 193 -8.83 10.78 7.46
N GLU A 194 -7.69 10.26 7.92
CA GLU A 194 -7.60 9.36 9.07
C GLU A 194 -8.11 10.02 10.36
N ARG A 195 -7.72 11.28 10.61
CA ARG A 195 -8.09 11.98 11.84
C ARG A 195 -9.55 12.46 11.87
N TRP A 196 -10.17 12.71 10.72
CA TRP A 196 -11.54 13.26 10.64
C TRP A 196 -12.60 12.19 10.34
N SER A 197 -12.18 11.04 9.80
CA SER A 197 -13.05 9.87 9.60
C SER A 197 -13.35 9.12 10.90
N VAL A 198 -12.52 9.28 11.93
CA VAL A 198 -12.74 8.72 13.27
C VAL A 198 -13.44 9.76 14.13
N SER A 199 -14.75 9.62 14.31
CA SER A 199 -15.49 10.43 15.26
C SER A 199 -14.96 10.23 16.69
N PRO A 200 -14.79 11.29 17.51
CA PRO A 200 -14.43 11.17 18.93
C PRO A 200 -15.50 10.51 19.82
N LEU A 201 -16.54 9.89 19.25
CA LEU A 201 -17.68 9.36 20.00
C LEU A 201 -17.45 7.96 20.58
N ASP A 202 -16.28 7.35 20.36
CA ASP A 202 -15.89 6.07 20.98
C ASP A 202 -14.72 6.23 21.97
N LYS A 203 -14.87 7.11 22.97
CA LYS A 203 -14.10 7.06 24.22
C LYS A 203 -14.99 7.34 25.43
#